data_AF-A0A1I5H002-F1
#
_entry.id   AF-A0A1I5H002-F1
#
_cell.length_a   1.000
_cell.length_b   1.000
_cell.length_c   1.000
_cell.angle_alpha   90.00
_cell.angle_beta   90.00
_cell.angle_gamma   90.00
#
_symmetry.space_group_name_H-M   'P 1'
#
loop_
_entity.id
_entity.type
_entity.pdbx_description
1 polymer ?
#
loop_
_entity_poly.entity_id
_entity_poly.type
_entity_poly.pdbx_seq_one_letter_code
_entity_poly.pdbx_strand_id
1 'polypeptide(L)'
;MYAVQGVPVVTVTVDHRLRRTAGTLFVAGALAFAGAATALSSTFDWPDVLREPAAVVLPAVVAGGAGLTWTWFATAWTYAILLVPILLLPAVLGRRG
;
A
#
# COMPACT_ATOMS: atom_id res chain seq x y z
N MET A 1 -48.11 30.52 3.08
CA MET A 1 -47.34 29.28 2.79
C MET A 1 -45.92 29.56 3.26
N TYR A 2 -45.55 29.10 4.46
CA TYR A 2 -44.31 29.49 5.15
C TYR A 2 -43.12 28.67 4.63
N ALA A 3 -42.03 29.36 4.28
CA ALA A 3 -40.75 28.73 3.96
C ALA A 3 -40.15 28.14 5.25
N VAL A 4 -39.85 26.84 5.23
CA VAL A 4 -39.18 26.16 6.34
C VAL A 4 -37.71 26.57 6.31
N GLN A 5 -37.34 27.57 7.11
CA GLN A 5 -35.94 27.90 7.39
C GLN A 5 -35.38 26.94 8.45
N GLY A 6 -34.14 26.46 8.24
CA GLY A 6 -33.30 26.08 9.37
C GLY A 6 -32.78 24.64 9.46
N VAL A 7 -32.39 24.00 8.35
CA VAL A 7 -31.40 22.91 8.46
C VAL A 7 -30.04 23.49 8.07
N PRO A 8 -29.11 23.70 9.03
CA PRO A 8 -27.74 24.05 8.68
C PRO A 8 -27.15 22.88 7.90
N VAL A 9 -26.96 23.08 6.59
CA VAL A 9 -26.14 22.17 5.78
C VAL A 9 -24.71 22.37 6.26
N VAL A 10 -24.26 21.49 7.16
CA VAL A 10 -22.86 21.43 7.56
C VAL A 10 -22.09 20.90 6.36
N THR A 11 -21.50 21.81 5.59
CA THR A 11 -20.60 21.44 4.50
C THR A 11 -19.30 20.93 5.11
N VAL A 12 -19.08 19.62 5.07
CA VAL A 12 -17.79 19.03 5.48
C VAL A 12 -16.78 19.31 4.39
N THR A 13 -15.97 20.34 4.57
CA THR A 13 -14.84 20.63 3.67
C THR A 13 -13.71 19.64 3.95
N VAL A 14 -13.47 18.71 3.02
CA VAL A 14 -12.30 17.81 3.08
C VAL A 14 -11.07 18.58 2.61
N ASP A 15 -10.00 18.55 3.42
CA ASP A 15 -8.74 19.20 3.07
C ASP A 15 -8.14 18.60 1.77
N HIS A 16 -7.87 19.46 0.78
CA HIS A 16 -7.36 19.04 -0.53
C HIS A 16 -5.94 18.46 -0.46
N ARG A 17 -5.12 18.94 0.48
CA ARG A 17 -3.77 18.39 0.70
C ARG A 17 -3.88 16.99 1.29
N LEU A 18 -4.79 16.77 2.25
CA LEU A 18 -5.06 15.45 2.82
C LEU A 18 -5.48 14.44 1.73
N ARG A 19 -6.40 14.82 0.85
CA ARG A 19 -6.82 14.00 -0.31
C ARG A 19 -5.64 13.65 -1.21
N ARG A 20 -4.82 14.65 -1.58
CA ARG A 20 -3.63 14.43 -2.43
C ARG A 20 -2.62 13.51 -1.75
N THR A 21 -2.31 13.75 -0.48
CA THR A 21 -1.36 12.92 0.27
C THR A 21 -1.83 11.47 0.35
N ALA A 22 -3.10 11.22 0.69
CA ALA A 22 -3.65 9.87 0.75
C ALA A 22 -3.61 9.18 -0.62
N GLY A 23 -4.00 9.88 -1.69
CA GLY A 23 -3.90 9.39 -3.06
C GLY A 23 -2.47 9.05 -3.48
N THR A 24 -1.51 9.94 -3.18
CA THR A 24 -0.09 9.71 -3.46
C THR A 24 0.44 8.49 -2.71
N LEU A 25 0.10 8.32 -1.43
CA LEU A 25 0.51 7.15 -0.65
C LEU A 25 -0.06 5.85 -1.23
N PHE A 26 -1.32 5.85 -1.69
CA PHE A 26 -1.90 4.69 -2.37
C PHE A 26 -1.14 4.34 -3.65
N VAL A 27 -0.90 5.32 -4.52
CA VAL A 27 -0.18 5.09 -5.79
C VAL A 27 1.25 4.64 -5.52
N ALA A 28 1.97 5.34 -4.64
CA ALA A 28 3.33 5.00 -4.29
C ALA A 28 3.43 3.60 -3.66
N GLY A 29 2.54 3.27 -2.72
CA GLY A 29 2.47 1.95 -2.09
C GLY A 29 2.18 0.83 -3.10
N ALA A 30 1.24 1.04 -4.02
CA ALA A 30 0.92 0.07 -5.06
C ALA A 30 2.09 -0.17 -6.03
N LEU A 31 2.74 0.91 -6.49
CA LEU A 31 3.89 0.81 -7.39
C LEU A 31 5.11 0.17 -6.70
N ALA A 32 5.37 0.54 -5.44
CA ALA A 32 6.43 -0.06 -4.66
C ALA A 32 6.19 -1.56 -4.42
N PHE A 33 4.96 -1.96 -4.12
CA PHE A 33 4.59 -3.37 -3.97
C PHE A 33 4.76 -4.13 -5.27
N ALA A 34 4.21 -3.61 -6.37
CA ALA A 34 4.32 -4.25 -7.69
C ALA A 34 5.79 -4.42 -8.10
N GLY A 35 6.63 -3.41 -7.90
CA GLY A 35 8.06 -3.49 -8.20
C GLY A 35 8.80 -4.52 -7.35
N ALA A 36 8.61 -4.50 -6.03
CA ALA A 36 9.27 -5.42 -5.11
C ALA A 36 8.80 -6.88 -5.32
N ALA A 37 7.49 -7.08 -5.50
CA ALA A 37 6.91 -8.39 -5.81
C ALA A 37 7.41 -8.94 -7.15
N THR A 38 7.54 -8.08 -8.17
CA THR A 38 8.11 -8.48 -9.47
C THR A 38 9.57 -8.90 -9.32
N ALA A 39 10.38 -8.10 -8.62
CA ALA A 39 11.79 -8.44 -8.39
C ALA A 39 11.95 -9.78 -7.64
N LEU A 40 11.16 -10.01 -6.59
CA LEU A 40 11.14 -11.28 -5.87
C LEU A 40 10.67 -12.44 -6.76
N SER A 41 9.60 -12.24 -7.52
CA SER A 41 9.05 -13.27 -8.41
C SER A 41 10.06 -13.68 -9.47
N SER A 42 10.76 -12.73 -10.10
CA SER A 42 11.78 -13.01 -11.10
C SER A 42 13.05 -13.61 -10.50
N THR A 43 13.41 -13.27 -9.25
CA THR A 43 14.60 -13.84 -8.58
C THR A 43 14.43 -15.32 -8.29
N PHE A 44 13.20 -15.77 -8.10
CA PHE A 44 12.87 -17.14 -7.73
C PHE A 44 11.98 -17.84 -8.77
N ASP A 45 11.97 -17.39 -10.03
CA ASP A 45 11.21 -18.05 -11.11
C ASP A 45 9.77 -18.44 -10.71
N TRP A 46 9.04 -17.49 -10.12
CA TRP A 46 7.67 -17.74 -9.68
C TRP A 46 6.76 -18.18 -10.85
N PRO A 47 5.91 -19.21 -10.70
CA PRO A 47 5.56 -19.92 -9.46
C PRO A 47 6.36 -21.20 -9.18
N ASP A 48 7.44 -21.48 -9.93
CA ASP A 48 8.12 -22.77 -9.89
C ASP A 48 8.89 -23.00 -8.58
N VAL A 49 9.44 -21.95 -7.95
CA VAL A 49 10.07 -22.03 -6.61
C VAL A 49 9.20 -22.70 -5.55
N LEU A 50 7.87 -22.63 -5.65
CA LEU A 50 6.98 -23.32 -4.70
C LEU A 50 7.10 -24.84 -4.72
N ARG A 51 7.63 -25.39 -5.81
CA ARG A 51 7.79 -26.83 -6.02
C ARG A 51 9.22 -27.29 -5.82
N GLU A 52 10.15 -26.36 -5.66
CA GLU A 52 11.56 -26.65 -5.47
C GLU A 52 11.86 -27.04 -4.00
N PRO A 53 12.79 -27.98 -3.77
CA PRO A 53 13.20 -28.35 -2.42
C PRO A 53 14.06 -27.24 -1.79
N ALA A 54 14.07 -27.19 -0.45
CA ALA A 54 14.86 -26.20 0.29
C ALA A 54 16.36 -26.21 -0.05
N ALA A 55 16.91 -27.36 -0.44
CA ALA A 55 18.30 -27.50 -0.89
C ALA A 55 18.63 -26.69 -2.16
N VAL A 56 17.62 -26.32 -2.96
CA VAL A 56 17.74 -25.46 -4.14
C VAL A 56 17.50 -23.99 -3.78
N VAL A 57 16.45 -23.71 -2.98
CA VAL A 57 16.02 -22.33 -2.68
C VAL A 57 16.93 -21.63 -1.66
N LEU A 58 17.35 -22.31 -0.60
CA LEU A 58 18.13 -21.69 0.48
C LEU A 58 19.49 -21.15 0.02
N PRO A 59 20.28 -21.85 -0.82
CA PRO A 59 21.50 -21.28 -1.38
C PRO A 59 21.26 -20.00 -2.19
N ALA A 60 20.17 -19.92 -2.95
CA ALA A 60 19.82 -18.70 -3.71
C ALA A 60 19.45 -17.54 -2.77
N VAL A 61 18.74 -17.81 -1.66
CA VAL A 61 18.46 -16.80 -0.62
C VAL A 61 19.76 -16.28 0.00
N VAL A 62 20.71 -17.16 0.33
CA VAL A 62 22.01 -16.78 0.89
C VAL A 62 22.83 -15.98 -0.13
N ALA A 63 22.86 -16.42 -1.39
CA ALA A 63 23.58 -15.74 -2.46
C ALA A 63 23.02 -14.33 -2.76
N GLY A 64 21.70 -14.13 -2.64
CA GLY A 64 21.06 -12.83 -2.80
C GLY A 64 21.45 -11.79 -1.73
N GLY A 65 21.93 -12.25 -0.58
CA GLY A 65 22.55 -11.41 0.46
C GLY A 65 21.69 -10.23 0.92
N ALA A 66 22.35 -9.11 1.25
CA ALA A 66 21.70 -7.92 1.78
C ALA A 66 20.71 -7.26 0.80
N GLY A 67 20.97 -7.37 -0.52
CA GLY A 67 20.08 -6.82 -1.54
C GLY A 67 18.70 -7.48 -1.49
N LEU A 68 18.69 -8.82 -1.47
CA LEU A 68 17.45 -9.59 -1.38
C LEU A 68 16.70 -9.32 -0.07
N THR A 69 17.42 -9.21 1.05
CA THR A 69 16.84 -8.83 2.36
C THR A 69 16.12 -7.49 2.28
N TRP A 70 16.71 -6.50 1.61
CA TRP A 70 16.07 -5.20 1.40
C TRP A 70 14.86 -5.27 0.48
N THR A 71 14.85 -6.15 -0.54
CA THR A 71 13.66 -6.38 -1.38
C THR A 71 12.50 -6.95 -0.55
N TRP A 72 12.77 -7.88 0.37
CA TRP A 72 11.78 -8.38 1.32
C TRP A 72 11.27 -7.26 2.25
N PHE A 73 12.17 -6.44 2.80
CA PHE A 73 11.77 -5.29 3.60
C PHE A 73 10.94 -4.28 2.81
N ALA A 74 11.30 -3.98 1.56
CA ALA A 74 10.53 -3.09 0.71
C ALA A 74 9.09 -3.60 0.54
N THR A 75 8.94 -4.91 0.32
CA THR A 75 7.63 -5.56 0.28
C THR A 75 6.88 -5.38 1.60
N ALA A 76 7.51 -5.63 2.75
CA ALA A 76 6.88 -5.43 4.06
C ALA A 76 6.48 -3.96 4.31
N TRP A 77 7.33 -3.01 3.94
CA TRP A 77 7.08 -1.57 4.11
C TRP A 77 5.91 -1.06 3.27
N THR A 78 5.59 -1.72 2.14
CA THR A 78 4.40 -1.34 1.35
C THR A 78 3.12 -1.49 2.14
N TYR A 79 3.03 -2.47 3.07
CA TYR A 79 1.89 -2.60 3.95
C TYR A 79 1.75 -1.41 4.89
N ALA A 80 2.86 -0.92 5.45
CA ALA A 80 2.86 0.28 6.28
C ALA A 80 2.48 1.53 5.47
N ILE A 81 3.02 1.68 4.25
CA ILE A 81 2.70 2.79 3.34
C ILE A 81 1.21 2.79 2.97
N LEU A 82 0.62 1.61 2.72
CA LEU A 82 -0.80 1.46 2.39
C LEU A 82 -1.72 1.61 3.61
N LEU A 83 -1.25 1.23 4.80
CA LEU A 83 -2.04 1.34 6.03
C LEU A 83 -2.39 2.80 6.35
N VAL A 84 -1.43 3.72 6.18
CA VAL A 84 -1.64 5.15 6.46
C VAL A 84 -2.84 5.73 5.69
N PRO A 85 -2.91 5.69 4.35
CA PRO A 85 -4.03 6.23 3.61
C PRO A 85 -5.32 5.44 3.82
N ILE A 86 -5.27 4.14 4.14
CA ILE A 86 -6.46 3.35 4.56
C ILE A 86 -7.08 3.95 5.81
N LEU A 87 -6.27 4.22 6.84
CA LEU A 87 -6.76 4.83 8.09
C LEU A 87 -7.29 6.26 7.88
N LEU A 88 -6.80 6.97 6.86
CA LEU A 88 -7.27 8.30 6.50
C LEU A 88 -8.56 8.30 5.65
N LEU A 89 -9.00 7.15 5.11
CA LEU A 89 -10.16 7.07 4.22
C LEU A 89 -11.45 7.71 4.80
N PRO A 90 -11.84 7.50 6.08
CA PRO A 90 -13.04 8.14 6.62
C PRO A 90 -12.97 9.67 6.55
N ALA A 91 -11.81 10.25 6.89
CA ALA A 91 -11.61 11.70 6.82
C ALA A 91 -11.56 12.20 5.38
N VAL A 92 -10.90 11.47 4.48
CA VAL A 92 -10.76 11.79 3.05
C VAL A 92 -12.11 11.69 2.32
N LEU A 93 -12.99 10.80 2.75
CA LEU A 93 -14.32 10.58 2.16
C LEU A 93 -15.42 11.40 2.85
N GLY A 94 -15.08 12.22 3.85
CA GLY A 94 -16.07 12.99 4.62
C GLY A 94 -17.00 12.13 5.49
N ARG A 95 -16.64 10.88 5.78
CA ARG A 95 -17.43 9.90 6.56
C ARG A 95 -17.00 9.86 8.03
N ARG A 96 -16.94 11.03 8.69
CA ARG A 96 -16.76 11.09 10.14
C ARG A 96 -18.13 10.86 10.78
N GLY A 97 -18.26 9.79 11.58
CA GLY A 97 -19.44 9.56 12.41
C GLY A 97 -19.59 10.62 13.49
#